data_AF-A0A7C9VSY7-F1
#
_entry.id   AF-A0A7C9VSY7-F1
#
_cell.length_a   1.000
_cell.length_b   1.000
_cell.length_c   1.000
_cell.angle_alpha   90.00
_cell.angle_beta   90.00
_cell.angle_gamma   90.00
#
_symmetry.space_group_name_H-M   'P 1'
#
loop_
_entity.id
_entity.type
_entity.pdbx_description
1 polymer ?
#
loop_
_entity_poly.entity_id
_entity_poly.type
_entity_poly.pdbx_seq_one_letter_code
_entity_poly.pdbx_strand_id
1 'polypeptide(L)'
;MIEVRPGGRRRIDRVLAPDYTEGVEQRPLVEVRELRDEAAQEETDLSYLRRLLHARIDIVRAEQERRSSGGSAVVEQLATILSTNAVGPATGLGRYQTHEPSRADAHQRHVEALVSDVDLSDVSKLSDDRLGEALEIFISEEASVSVRRREVQVVVDKLNAEIASRYQRGSASVDELLAAERGHHRRKS
;
A
#
# COMPACT_ATOMS: atom_id res chain seq x y z
N MET A 1 -0.58 9.51 11.95
CA MET A 1 0.43 9.86 10.94
C MET A 1 1.48 8.77 10.93
N ILE A 2 1.91 8.29 9.74
CA ILE A 2 2.92 7.23 9.65
C ILE A 2 4.31 7.80 9.94
N GLU A 3 4.71 7.69 11.20
CA GLU A 3 6.09 7.94 11.63
C GLU A 3 6.98 6.78 11.20
N VAL A 4 8.11 7.08 10.56
CA VAL A 4 9.19 6.13 10.26
C VAL A 4 10.29 6.36 11.29
N ARG A 5 10.74 5.29 11.93
CA ARG A 5 11.74 5.34 13.01
C ARG A 5 13.01 4.64 12.54
N PRO A 6 14.14 5.37 12.42
CA PRO A 6 15.44 4.74 12.12
C PRO A 6 15.74 3.63 13.14
N GLY A 7 16.13 2.45 12.65
CA GLY A 7 16.37 1.26 13.49
C GLY A 7 15.10 0.59 14.06
N GLY A 8 13.92 0.99 13.58
CA GLY A 8 12.65 0.39 13.97
C GLY A 8 12.47 -1.04 13.45
N ARG A 9 11.59 -1.80 14.12
CA ARG A 9 11.31 -3.21 13.80
C ARG A 9 10.20 -3.39 12.77
N ARG A 10 9.49 -2.33 12.36
CA ARG A 10 8.44 -2.43 11.34
C ARG A 10 9.10 -2.57 9.96
N ARG A 11 8.39 -3.18 9.01
CA ARG A 11 8.91 -3.36 7.66
C ARG A 11 9.18 -2.01 6.99
N ILE A 12 8.28 -1.04 7.10
CA ILE A 12 8.51 0.34 6.65
C ILE A 12 9.79 0.98 7.24
N ASP A 13 10.08 0.75 8.53
CA ASP A 13 11.27 1.31 9.20
C ASP A 13 12.56 0.74 8.61
N ARG A 14 12.55 -0.56 8.28
CA ARG A 14 13.69 -1.23 7.63
C ARG A 14 13.84 -0.82 6.18
N VAL A 15 12.76 -0.88 5.40
CA VAL A 15 12.77 -0.60 3.95
C VAL A 15 13.20 0.85 3.67
N LEU A 16 12.83 1.78 4.54
CA LEU A 16 13.22 3.19 4.43
C LEU A 16 14.49 3.55 5.21
N ALA A 17 15.21 2.56 5.76
CA ALA A 17 16.48 2.81 6.40
C ALA A 17 17.53 3.23 5.35
N PRO A 18 18.43 4.20 5.66
CA PRO A 18 19.42 4.69 4.70
C PRO A 18 20.34 3.60 4.13
N ASP A 19 20.63 2.58 4.94
CA ASP A 19 21.51 1.45 4.64
C ASP A 19 20.80 0.28 3.93
N TYR A 20 19.46 0.33 3.77
CA TYR A 20 18.67 -0.77 3.23
C TYR A 20 19.12 -1.23 1.83
N THR A 21 19.49 -0.27 0.98
CA THR A 21 19.96 -0.52 -0.39
C THR A 21 21.46 -0.26 -0.56
N GLU A 22 22.20 -0.13 0.54
CA GLU A 22 23.63 0.12 0.51
C GLU A 22 24.39 -1.14 0.05
N GLY A 23 25.30 -0.94 -0.91
CA GLY A 23 26.14 -2.00 -1.47
C GLY A 23 25.37 -3.10 -2.19
N VAL A 24 24.14 -2.82 -2.64
CA VAL A 24 23.26 -3.84 -3.25
C VAL A 24 23.87 -4.47 -4.50
N GLU A 25 24.74 -3.74 -5.21
CA GLU A 25 25.48 -4.19 -6.39
C GLU A 25 26.46 -5.33 -6.08
N GLN A 26 26.90 -5.44 -4.83
CA GLN A 26 27.88 -6.42 -4.36
C GLN A 26 27.23 -7.63 -3.68
N ARG A 27 25.93 -7.55 -3.36
CA ARG A 27 25.19 -8.64 -2.70
C ARG A 27 24.87 -9.78 -3.67
N PRO A 28 24.76 -11.03 -3.22
CA PRO A 28 24.20 -12.12 -4.02
C PRO A 28 22.82 -11.78 -4.60
N LEU A 29 22.51 -12.26 -5.81
CA LEU A 29 21.24 -11.95 -6.50
C LEU A 29 20.01 -12.39 -5.67
N VAL A 30 20.14 -13.49 -4.93
CA VAL A 30 19.09 -13.98 -4.04
C VAL A 30 18.75 -12.95 -2.96
N GLU A 31 19.76 -12.34 -2.32
CA GLU A 31 19.55 -11.30 -1.30
C GLU A 31 18.92 -10.04 -1.90
N VAL A 32 19.33 -9.64 -3.11
CA VAL A 32 18.71 -8.49 -3.80
C VAL A 32 17.22 -8.76 -4.09
N ARG A 33 16.86 -10.00 -4.46
CA ARG A 33 15.47 -10.39 -4.66
C ARG A 33 14.68 -10.41 -3.35
N GLU A 34 15.27 -10.88 -2.25
CA GLU A 34 14.64 -10.86 -0.93
C GLU A 34 14.35 -9.43 -0.47
N LEU A 35 15.30 -8.50 -0.63
CA LEU A 35 15.09 -7.07 -0.38
C LEU A 35 13.96 -6.50 -1.27
N ARG A 36 13.95 -6.88 -2.56
CA ARG A 36 12.91 -6.44 -3.51
C ARG A 36 11.55 -6.93 -3.07
N ASP A 37 11.42 -8.19 -2.69
CA ASP A 37 10.17 -8.81 -2.25
C ASP A 37 9.65 -8.18 -0.96
N GLU A 38 10.53 -7.89 0.01
CA GLU A 38 10.16 -7.18 1.23
C GLU A 38 9.67 -5.75 0.92
N ALA A 39 10.42 -4.97 0.14
CA ALA A 39 10.01 -3.61 -0.23
C ALA A 39 8.71 -3.59 -1.05
N ALA A 40 8.53 -4.54 -1.97
CA ALA A 40 7.32 -4.68 -2.77
C ALA A 40 6.11 -5.04 -1.91
N GLN A 41 6.28 -5.91 -0.90
CA GLN A 41 5.21 -6.22 0.03
C GLN A 41 4.79 -5.01 0.87
N GLU A 42 5.75 -4.17 1.30
CA GLU A 42 5.43 -2.92 2.00
C GLU A 42 4.67 -1.94 1.10
N GLU A 43 5.06 -1.82 -0.17
CA GLU A 43 4.35 -0.98 -1.15
C GLU A 43 2.90 -1.45 -1.32
N THR A 44 2.68 -2.76 -1.48
CA THR A 44 1.35 -3.36 -1.57
C THR A 44 0.50 -3.04 -0.34
N ASP A 45 1.07 -3.18 0.85
CA ASP A 45 0.39 -2.94 2.12
C ASP A 45 0.00 -1.44 2.26
N LEU A 46 0.89 -0.51 1.89
CA LEU A 46 0.61 0.92 1.83
C LEU A 46 -0.42 1.29 0.76
N SER A 47 -0.36 0.66 -0.42
CA SER A 47 -1.33 0.81 -1.50
C SER A 47 -2.73 0.32 -1.08
N TYR A 48 -2.80 -0.74 -0.29
CA TYR A 48 -4.05 -1.22 0.31
C TYR A 48 -4.61 -0.23 1.34
N LEU A 49 -3.77 0.22 2.28
CA LEU A 49 -4.17 1.21 3.28
C LEU A 49 -4.68 2.51 2.64
N ARG A 50 -3.99 3.01 1.59
CA ARG A 50 -4.40 4.19 0.83
C ARG A 50 -5.80 4.02 0.22
N ARG A 51 -6.10 2.84 -0.34
CA ARG A 51 -7.43 2.55 -0.92
C ARG A 51 -8.53 2.55 0.14
N LEU A 52 -8.25 2.02 1.33
CA LEU A 52 -9.20 2.08 2.44
C LEU A 52 -9.49 3.52 2.88
N LEU A 53 -8.46 4.36 2.95
CA LEU A 53 -8.60 5.79 3.28
C LEU A 53 -9.41 6.54 2.22
N HIS A 54 -9.13 6.30 0.93
CA HIS A 54 -9.93 6.86 -0.17
C HIS A 54 -11.40 6.48 -0.05
N ALA A 55 -11.71 5.20 0.17
CA ALA A 55 -13.09 4.75 0.35
C ALA A 55 -13.79 5.47 1.51
N ARG A 56 -13.10 5.68 2.64
CA ARG A 56 -13.66 6.43 3.77
C ARG A 56 -13.87 7.91 3.45
N ILE A 57 -12.91 8.55 2.77
CA ILE A 57 -13.03 9.94 2.31
C ILE A 57 -14.25 10.11 1.40
N ASP A 58 -14.44 9.20 0.44
CA ASP A 58 -15.55 9.28 -0.50
C ASP A 58 -16.90 9.11 0.19
N ILE A 59 -17.00 8.17 1.14
CA ILE A 59 -18.21 7.95 1.94
C ILE A 59 -18.56 9.21 2.75
N VAL A 60 -17.57 9.84 3.40
CA VAL A 60 -17.80 11.06 4.19
C VAL A 60 -18.20 12.24 3.30
N ARG A 61 -17.55 12.40 2.14
CA ARG A 61 -17.91 13.43 1.15
C ARG A 61 -19.32 13.25 0.60
N ALA A 62 -19.70 12.01 0.27
CA ALA A 62 -21.05 11.70 -0.21
C ALA A 62 -22.11 12.01 0.86
N GLU A 63 -21.82 11.76 2.14
CA GLU A 63 -22.71 12.13 3.24
C GLU A 63 -22.88 13.65 3.35
N GLN A 64 -21.77 14.40 3.28
CA GLN A 64 -21.80 15.87 3.31
C GLN A 64 -22.58 16.45 2.13
N GLU A 65 -22.36 15.90 0.92
CA GLU A 65 -23.09 16.29 -0.28
C GLU A 65 -24.59 16.04 -0.10
N ARG A 66 -24.99 14.83 0.32
CA ARG A 66 -26.40 14.47 0.59
C ARG A 66 -27.07 15.44 1.56
N ARG A 67 -26.38 15.90 2.60
CA ARG A 67 -26.92 16.89 3.56
C ARG A 67 -27.09 18.27 2.94
N SER A 68 -26.16 18.69 2.09
CA SER A 68 -26.18 20.01 1.47
C SER A 68 -27.17 20.14 0.31
N SER A 69 -27.32 19.11 -0.52
CA SER A 69 -28.11 19.14 -1.76
C SER A 69 -29.37 18.27 -1.71
N GLY A 70 -29.54 17.46 -0.67
CA GLY A 70 -30.48 16.35 -0.67
C GLY A 70 -29.98 15.20 -1.56
N GLY A 71 -30.64 14.03 -1.47
CA GLY A 71 -30.31 12.86 -2.28
C GLY A 71 -30.65 11.53 -1.62
N SER A 72 -30.35 10.43 -2.33
CA SER A 72 -30.45 9.07 -1.81
C SER A 72 -29.48 8.81 -0.67
N ALA A 73 -29.78 7.79 0.15
CA ALA A 73 -28.88 7.40 1.23
C ALA A 73 -27.52 6.93 0.66
N VAL A 74 -26.43 7.25 1.37
CA VAL A 74 -25.05 6.87 0.96
C VAL A 74 -24.91 5.38 0.71
N VAL A 75 -25.62 4.55 1.49
CA VAL A 75 -25.66 3.10 1.34
C VAL A 75 -26.22 2.67 -0.03
N GLU A 76 -27.24 3.37 -0.54
CA GLU A 76 -27.86 3.08 -1.84
C GLU A 76 -26.92 3.45 -3.00
N GLN A 77 -26.01 4.40 -2.78
CA GLN A 77 -25.06 4.89 -3.80
C GLN A 77 -23.65 4.33 -3.64
N LEU A 78 -23.42 3.41 -2.69
CA LEU A 78 -22.07 2.96 -2.30
C LEU A 78 -21.27 2.40 -3.49
N ALA A 79 -21.91 1.62 -4.35
CA ALA A 79 -21.25 1.09 -5.55
C ALA A 79 -20.75 2.21 -6.48
N THR A 80 -21.57 3.24 -6.70
CA THR A 80 -21.21 4.42 -7.50
C THR A 80 -20.11 5.24 -6.84
N ILE A 81 -20.23 5.50 -5.54
CA ILE A 81 -19.24 6.26 -4.75
C ILE A 81 -17.85 5.61 -4.87
N LEU A 82 -17.77 4.30 -4.63
CA LEU A 82 -16.51 3.56 -4.65
C LEU A 82 -15.97 3.30 -6.07
N SER A 83 -16.83 3.34 -7.09
CA SER A 83 -16.41 3.15 -8.49
C SER A 83 -15.45 4.23 -8.99
N THR A 84 -15.50 5.44 -8.43
CA THR A 84 -14.63 6.56 -8.81
C THR A 84 -13.16 6.30 -8.49
N ASN A 85 -12.90 5.50 -7.45
CA ASN A 85 -11.58 5.05 -7.03
C ASN A 85 -11.31 3.58 -7.41
N ALA A 86 -12.22 2.94 -8.15
CA ALA A 86 -11.96 1.65 -8.75
C ALA A 86 -10.78 1.79 -9.71
N VAL A 87 -9.86 0.84 -9.61
CA VAL A 87 -8.57 0.82 -10.31
C VAL A 87 -8.80 1.07 -11.80
N GLY A 88 -8.49 2.29 -12.28
CA GLY A 88 -8.19 2.49 -13.69
C GLY A 88 -7.01 1.57 -14.05
N PRO A 89 -6.97 1.00 -15.28
CA PRO A 89 -5.90 0.09 -15.66
C PRO A 89 -4.56 0.73 -15.31
N ALA A 90 -3.73 -0.01 -14.56
CA ALA A 90 -2.47 0.49 -14.05
C ALA A 90 -1.74 1.26 -15.17
N THR A 91 -1.51 2.55 -14.97
CA THR A 91 -0.74 3.37 -15.92
C THR A 91 0.73 2.95 -15.97
N GLY A 92 1.15 2.01 -15.12
CA GLY A 92 2.40 1.27 -15.26
C GLY A 92 2.18 0.00 -16.09
N LEU A 93 2.94 -0.13 -17.18
CA LEU A 93 3.17 -1.36 -17.97
C LEU A 93 2.79 -2.61 -17.19
N GLY A 94 1.59 -3.16 -17.44
CA GLY A 94 0.89 -4.14 -16.61
C GLY A 94 1.81 -5.08 -15.82
N ARG A 95 2.17 -4.67 -14.60
CA ARG A 95 2.97 -5.51 -13.71
C ARG A 95 2.03 -6.54 -13.11
N TYR A 96 2.35 -7.82 -13.27
CA TYR A 96 1.72 -8.87 -12.49
C TYR A 96 2.02 -8.61 -11.01
N GLN A 97 1.02 -8.17 -10.25
CA GLN A 97 1.14 -7.99 -8.80
C GLN A 97 0.93 -9.34 -8.13
N THR A 98 2.02 -10.02 -7.76
CA THR A 98 1.98 -11.31 -7.06
C THR A 98 1.60 -11.17 -5.57
N HIS A 99 1.69 -9.95 -5.03
CA HIS A 99 1.56 -9.72 -3.59
C HIS A 99 0.13 -9.29 -3.23
N GLU A 100 -0.56 -10.16 -2.51
CA GLU A 100 -1.75 -9.76 -1.76
C GLU A 100 -1.33 -8.96 -0.51
N PRO A 101 -2.20 -8.07 0.02
CA PRO A 101 -1.91 -7.35 1.25
C PRO A 101 -1.67 -8.33 2.40
N SER A 102 -0.51 -8.25 3.05
CA SER A 102 -0.06 -9.27 4.00
C SER A 102 -0.79 -9.20 5.35
N ARG A 103 -1.42 -8.07 5.67
CA ARG A 103 -2.11 -7.83 6.95
C ARG A 103 -3.40 -7.02 6.78
N ALA A 104 -4.26 -7.41 5.84
CA ALA A 104 -5.50 -6.70 5.52
C ALA A 104 -6.30 -6.28 6.77
N ASP A 105 -6.57 -7.20 7.69
CA ASP A 105 -7.31 -6.93 8.94
C ASP A 105 -6.64 -5.90 9.86
N ALA A 106 -5.30 -5.84 9.86
CA ALA A 106 -4.57 -4.87 10.66
C ALA A 106 -4.65 -3.47 10.05
N HIS A 107 -4.63 -3.37 8.71
CA HIS A 107 -4.83 -2.11 8.01
C HIS A 107 -6.26 -1.59 8.18
N GLN A 108 -7.26 -2.47 8.12
CA GLN A 108 -8.64 -2.11 8.38
C GLN A 108 -8.81 -1.56 9.81
N ARG A 109 -8.33 -2.31 10.81
CA ARG A 109 -8.34 -1.84 12.21
C ARG A 109 -7.58 -0.54 12.41
N HIS A 110 -6.48 -0.33 11.68
CA HIS A 110 -5.76 0.93 11.73
C HIS A 110 -6.61 2.09 11.23
N VAL A 111 -7.29 1.95 10.08
CA VAL A 111 -8.19 2.98 9.54
C VAL A 111 -9.36 3.25 10.49
N GLU A 112 -9.95 2.20 11.07
CA GLU A 112 -11.00 2.34 12.08
C GLU A 112 -10.50 3.05 13.33
N ALA A 113 -9.28 2.77 13.78
CA ALA A 113 -8.69 3.40 14.96
C ALA A 113 -8.23 4.85 14.75
N LEU A 114 -8.05 5.31 13.50
CA LEU A 114 -7.71 6.71 13.20
C LEU A 114 -8.76 7.69 13.72
N VAL A 115 -10.00 7.22 13.88
CA VAL A 115 -11.08 8.00 14.48
C VAL A 115 -11.70 7.17 15.61
N SER A 116 -11.02 7.15 16.77
CA SER A 116 -11.38 6.33 17.93
C SER A 116 -12.78 6.58 18.50
N ASP A 117 -13.42 7.70 18.16
CA ASP A 117 -14.73 8.12 18.66
C ASP A 117 -15.84 8.15 17.59
N VAL A 118 -15.56 7.69 16.37
CA VAL A 118 -16.52 7.74 15.26
C VAL A 118 -16.74 6.35 14.71
N ASP A 119 -17.87 5.75 15.09
CA ASP A 119 -18.35 4.54 14.43
C ASP A 119 -18.83 4.89 13.02
N LEU A 120 -17.88 4.88 12.08
CA LEU A 120 -18.11 5.10 10.65
C LEU A 120 -18.81 3.92 9.97
N SER A 121 -19.27 2.91 10.72
CA SER A 121 -20.21 1.94 10.18
C SER A 121 -21.53 2.60 9.78
N ASP A 122 -21.85 3.76 10.38
CA ASP A 122 -23.05 4.53 10.05
C ASP A 122 -22.79 6.05 10.03
N VAL A 123 -22.23 6.54 8.91
CA VAL A 123 -21.97 7.97 8.69
C VAL A 123 -23.23 8.85 8.76
N SER A 124 -24.42 8.27 8.61
CA SER A 124 -25.68 9.01 8.67
C SER A 124 -26.02 9.50 10.08
N LYS A 125 -25.44 8.88 11.12
CA LYS A 125 -25.66 9.24 12.53
C LYS A 125 -24.71 10.31 13.07
N LEU A 126 -23.70 10.69 12.30
CA LEU A 126 -22.69 11.65 12.74
C LEU A 126 -23.19 13.08 12.59
N SER A 127 -22.75 14.01 13.45
CA SER A 127 -22.99 15.44 13.22
C SER A 127 -22.12 15.97 12.08
N ASP A 128 -22.48 17.12 11.52
CA ASP A 128 -21.68 17.77 10.46
C ASP A 128 -20.26 18.08 10.93
N ASP A 129 -20.11 18.56 12.16
CA ASP A 129 -18.79 18.82 12.77
C ASP A 129 -17.94 17.56 12.84
N ARG A 130 -18.53 16.43 13.26
CA ARG A 130 -17.82 15.14 13.35
C ARG A 130 -17.45 14.57 11.98
N LEU A 131 -18.28 14.80 10.96
CA LEU A 131 -17.94 14.44 9.57
C LEU A 131 -16.77 15.29 9.06
N GLY A 132 -16.76 16.58 9.37
CA GLY A 132 -15.66 17.49 9.05
C GLY A 132 -14.34 17.05 9.69
N GLU A 133 -14.34 16.83 11.02
CA GLU A 133 -13.17 16.34 11.76
C GLU A 133 -12.64 15.01 11.20
N ALA A 134 -13.53 14.03 10.96
CA ALA A 134 -13.15 12.74 10.40
C ALA A 134 -12.54 12.88 8.99
N LEU A 135 -13.10 13.75 8.15
CA LEU A 135 -12.59 14.00 6.81
C LEU A 135 -11.17 14.57 6.84
N GLU A 136 -10.91 15.56 7.69
CA GLU A 136 -9.58 16.16 7.85
C GLU A 136 -8.54 15.14 8.31
N ILE A 137 -8.90 14.30 9.30
CA ILE A 137 -8.06 13.21 9.77
C ILE A 137 -7.73 12.27 8.61
N PHE A 138 -8.73 11.78 7.86
CA PHE A 138 -8.49 10.85 6.76
C PHE A 138 -7.65 11.45 5.64
N ILE A 139 -7.86 12.71 5.27
CA ILE A 139 -7.05 13.40 4.26
C ILE A 139 -5.59 13.50 4.73
N SER A 140 -5.36 13.86 5.99
CA SER A 140 -4.00 13.98 6.53
C SER A 140 -3.27 12.64 6.56
N GLU A 141 -3.97 11.57 6.93
CA GLU A 141 -3.40 10.21 6.97
C GLU A 141 -3.19 9.65 5.56
N GLU A 142 -4.11 9.89 4.62
CA GLU A 142 -3.93 9.51 3.21
C GLU A 142 -2.69 10.17 2.65
N ALA A 143 -2.51 11.48 2.87
CA ALA A 143 -1.33 12.20 2.40
C ALA A 143 -0.04 11.61 2.98
N SER A 144 -0.04 11.28 4.29
CA SER A 144 1.08 10.60 4.94
C SER A 144 1.37 9.24 4.30
N VAL A 145 0.35 8.41 4.07
CA VAL A 145 0.49 7.09 3.41
C VAL A 145 1.03 7.25 1.99
N SER A 146 0.51 8.20 1.24
CA SER A 146 0.92 8.50 -0.14
C SER A 146 2.36 8.98 -0.25
N VAL A 147 2.88 9.72 0.74
CA VAL A 147 4.31 10.06 0.81
C VAL A 147 5.13 8.80 1.05
N ARG A 148 4.83 8.02 2.09
CA ARG A 148 5.58 6.80 2.42
C ARG A 148 5.58 5.77 1.29
N ARG A 149 4.43 5.59 0.63
CA ARG A 149 4.31 4.69 -0.52
C ARG A 149 5.26 5.09 -1.66
N ARG A 150 5.38 6.40 -1.94
CA ARG A 150 6.31 6.90 -2.96
C ARG A 150 7.77 6.67 -2.57
N GLU A 151 8.12 6.87 -1.30
CA GLU A 151 9.46 6.57 -0.80
C GLU A 151 9.81 5.08 -0.97
N VAL A 152 8.89 4.18 -0.60
CA VAL A 152 9.07 2.74 -0.80
C VAL A 152 9.14 2.36 -2.28
N GLN A 153 8.32 2.99 -3.14
CA GLN A 153 8.35 2.75 -4.58
C GLN A 153 9.74 3.05 -5.19
N VAL A 154 10.40 4.13 -4.74
CA VAL A 154 11.78 4.46 -5.16
C VAL A 154 12.76 3.34 -4.78
N VAL A 155 12.62 2.76 -3.59
CA VAL A 155 13.43 1.61 -3.15
C VAL A 155 13.17 0.39 -4.03
N VAL A 156 11.90 0.06 -4.29
CA VAL A 156 11.50 -1.05 -5.16
C VAL A 156 12.07 -0.87 -6.58
N ASP A 157 12.00 0.33 -7.14
CA ASP A 157 12.51 0.61 -8.48
C ASP A 157 14.04 0.53 -8.55
N LYS A 158 14.77 0.97 -7.51
CA LYS A 158 16.22 0.78 -7.41
C LYS A 158 16.61 -0.69 -7.42
N LEU A 159 15.91 -1.52 -6.63
CA LEU A 159 16.17 -2.97 -6.56
C LEU A 159 15.84 -3.68 -7.87
N ASN A 160 14.72 -3.31 -8.52
CA ASN A 160 14.38 -3.85 -9.84
C ASN A 160 15.40 -3.44 -10.91
N ALA A 161 15.91 -2.21 -10.88
CA ALA A 161 16.92 -1.74 -11.80
C ALA A 161 18.23 -2.53 -11.66
N GLU A 162 18.65 -2.84 -10.43
CA GLU A 162 19.84 -3.67 -10.19
C GLU A 162 19.64 -5.11 -10.69
N ILE A 163 18.49 -5.73 -10.39
CA ILE A 163 18.15 -7.07 -10.89
C ILE A 163 18.19 -7.08 -12.42
N ALA A 164 17.54 -6.11 -13.08
CA ALA A 164 17.55 -6.00 -14.53
C ALA A 164 18.96 -5.80 -15.09
N SER A 165 19.80 -4.99 -14.43
CA SER A 165 21.18 -4.77 -14.84
C SER A 165 22.02 -6.04 -14.82
N ARG A 166 21.84 -6.90 -13.81
CA ARG A 166 22.55 -8.20 -13.73
C ARG A 166 22.18 -9.15 -14.85
N TYR A 167 20.92 -9.20 -15.23
CA TYR A 167 20.48 -9.96 -16.40
C TYR A 167 21.08 -9.41 -17.70
N GLN A 168 21.13 -8.08 -17.84
CA GLN A 168 21.73 -7.44 -19.02
C GLN A 168 23.24 -7.70 -19.13
N ARG A 169 23.96 -7.78 -18.00
CA ARG A 169 25.40 -8.06 -17.94
C ARG A 169 25.74 -9.56 -18.01
N GLY A 170 24.75 -10.45 -18.01
CA GLY A 170 24.94 -11.90 -18.02
C GLY A 170 25.46 -12.48 -16.69
N SER A 171 25.46 -11.70 -15.61
CA SER A 171 25.85 -12.14 -14.26
C SER A 171 24.70 -12.80 -13.49
N ALA A 172 23.57 -13.05 -14.16
CA ALA A 172 22.41 -13.78 -13.68
C ALA A 172 21.84 -14.61 -14.84
N SER A 173 21.57 -15.90 -14.61
CA SER A 173 20.93 -16.77 -15.61
C SER A 173 19.45 -17.01 -15.28
N VAL A 174 18.61 -17.09 -16.33
CA VAL A 174 17.21 -17.53 -16.21
C VAL A 174 17.13 -18.99 -15.74
N ASP A 175 18.14 -19.80 -16.07
CA ASP A 175 18.20 -21.21 -15.65
C ASP A 175 18.36 -21.35 -14.13
N GLU A 176 19.08 -20.42 -13.47
CA GLU A 176 19.21 -20.40 -12.01
C GLU A 176 17.90 -20.05 -11.32
N LEU A 177 17.08 -19.17 -11.91
CA LEU A 177 15.73 -18.85 -11.42
C LEU A 177 14.84 -20.11 -11.49
N LEU A 178 14.84 -20.81 -12.62
CA LEU A 178 14.04 -22.03 -12.81
C LEU A 178 14.53 -23.19 -11.94
N ALA A 179 15.83 -23.30 -11.69
CA ALA A 179 16.40 -24.29 -10.79
C ALA A 179 16.00 -24.03 -9.33
N ALA A 180 16.03 -22.76 -8.89
CA ALA A 180 15.61 -22.36 -7.54
C ALA A 180 14.10 -22.62 -7.30
N GLU A 181 13.24 -22.28 -8.26
CA GLU A 181 11.79 -22.54 -8.15
C GLU A 181 11.47 -24.05 -8.08
N ARG A 182 12.15 -24.87 -8.90
CA ARG A 182 12.00 -26.34 -8.86
C ARG A 182 12.50 -26.94 -7.55
N GLY A 183 13.55 -26.37 -6.95
CA GLY A 183 14.06 -26.78 -5.64
C GLY A 183 13.09 -26.45 -4.51
N HIS A 184 12.40 -25.31 -4.60
CA HIS A 184 11.44 -24.88 -3.58
C HIS A 184 10.15 -25.72 -3.56
N HIS A 185 9.71 -26.20 -4.74
CA HIS A 185 8.56 -27.10 -4.85
C HIS A 185 8.84 -28.52 -4.30
N ARG A 186 10.07 -29.04 -4.42
CA ARG A 186 10.44 -30.36 -3.88
C ARG A 186 10.56 -30.41 -2.35
N ARG A 187 10.70 -29.27 -1.68
CA ARG A 187 10.77 -29.17 -0.20
C ARG A 187 9.40 -29.03 0.48
N LYS A 188 8.32 -28.88 -0.29
CA LYS A 188 6.94 -28.75 0.20
C LYS A 188 6.09 -30.02 0.01
N SER A 189 6.70 -31.15 -0.35
CA SER A 189 6.05 -32.47 -0.41
C SER A 189 6.58 -33.40 0.66
#